data_AF-A0A2R6CB46-F1
#
_entry.id   AF-A0A2R6CB46-F1
#
_cell.length_a   1.000
_cell.length_b   1.000
_cell.length_c   1.000
_cell.angle_alpha   90.00
_cell.angle_beta   90.00
_cell.angle_gamma   90.00
#
_symmetry.space_group_name_H-M   'P 1'
#
loop_
_entity.id
_entity.type
_entity.pdbx_description
1 polymer ?
#
loop_
_entity_poly.entity_id
_entity_poly.type
_entity_poly.pdbx_seq_one_letter_code
_entity_poly.pdbx_strand_id
1 'polypeptide(L)'
;MRVHIAQGGSLYVDSTLENIVAHYLESSAVSRIGVYAEDVGSGEKLFELNSQQVFRSASTIKLAIAYEVMRRVDAGLLRLEDDVKIERSRFVGGSGLMRLMAGNLKPNVECMLQLMLTVSDNSASNILVDLVGKSSVNNSMRELGLKGTILAGKFMYARKKRFNSTTPADMVRLISAIYVGRGLVS
;
A
#
# COMPACT_ATOMS: atom_id res chain seq x y z
N MET A 1 -12.41 25.72 -14.94
CA MET A 1 -12.20 26.45 -13.66
C MET A 1 -10.79 26.05 -13.13
N ARG A 2 -10.40 26.16 -11.84
CA ARG A 2 -9.06 26.69 -11.43
C ARG A 2 -8.78 26.61 -9.87
N VAL A 3 -7.53 26.53 -9.34
CA VAL A 3 -7.18 26.68 -7.87
C VAL A 3 -5.98 27.63 -7.58
N HIS A 4 -6.04 28.59 -6.61
CA HIS A 4 -4.94 29.54 -6.28
C HIS A 4 -4.08 29.13 -5.08
N ILE A 5 -2.78 29.47 -5.09
CA ILE A 5 -1.83 29.06 -4.05
C ILE A 5 -0.95 30.24 -3.62
N ALA A 6 -0.95 30.55 -2.32
CA ALA A 6 0.05 31.30 -1.52
C ALA A 6 0.65 32.65 -2.02
N GLN A 7 0.26 33.18 -3.18
CA GLN A 7 0.69 34.50 -3.70
C GLN A 7 -0.47 35.34 -4.27
N GLY A 8 -1.66 35.23 -3.65
CA GLY A 8 -2.74 36.23 -3.74
C GLY A 8 -3.42 36.42 -5.12
N GLY A 9 -4.54 35.73 -5.34
CA GLY A 9 -5.44 36.02 -6.45
C GLY A 9 -6.67 35.10 -6.46
N SER A 10 -7.47 35.15 -7.53
CA SER A 10 -8.72 34.39 -7.64
C SER A 10 -8.67 33.26 -8.68
N LEU A 11 -8.71 32.04 -8.15
CA LEU A 11 -8.84 30.74 -8.83
C LEU A 11 -9.72 29.95 -7.82
N TYR A 12 -11.01 29.66 -8.06
CA TYR A 12 -11.50 29.32 -9.38
C TYR A 12 -12.26 27.99 -9.59
N VAL A 13 -12.69 27.15 -8.65
CA VAL A 13 -12.65 25.65 -8.79
C VAL A 13 -13.84 24.90 -9.47
N ASP A 14 -13.62 23.89 -10.36
CA ASP A 14 -14.62 23.33 -11.34
C ASP A 14 -15.35 22.07 -10.90
N SER A 15 -14.63 21.10 -10.32
CA SER A 15 -15.20 19.82 -9.88
C SER A 15 -15.26 19.71 -8.35
N THR A 16 -16.18 18.89 -7.83
CA THR A 16 -16.33 18.67 -6.38
C THR A 16 -15.05 18.15 -5.73
N LEU A 17 -14.29 17.30 -6.44
CA LEU A 17 -13.02 16.75 -5.95
C LEU A 17 -11.93 17.82 -5.84
N GLU A 18 -11.76 18.67 -6.85
CA GLU A 18 -10.83 19.80 -6.79
C GLU A 18 -11.21 20.78 -5.68
N ASN A 19 -12.50 21.08 -5.49
CA ASN A 19 -13.01 21.96 -4.44
C ASN A 19 -12.62 21.44 -3.04
N ILE A 20 -12.82 20.14 -2.80
CA ILE A 20 -12.41 19.48 -1.54
C ILE A 20 -10.88 19.58 -1.34
N VAL A 21 -10.10 19.34 -2.39
CA VAL A 21 -8.62 19.39 -2.31
C VAL A 21 -8.11 20.82 -2.09
N ALA A 22 -8.73 21.83 -2.71
CA ALA A 22 -8.44 23.24 -2.47
C ALA A 22 -8.72 23.63 -1.01
N HIS A 23 -9.90 23.26 -0.48
CA HIS A 23 -10.26 23.51 0.92
C HIS A 23 -9.25 22.90 1.91
N TYR A 24 -8.80 21.66 1.69
CA TYR A 24 -7.77 21.06 2.54
C TYR A 24 -6.40 21.76 2.46
N LEU A 25 -6.01 22.30 1.30
CA LEU A 25 -4.80 23.11 1.15
C LEU A 25 -4.92 24.45 1.88
N GLU A 26 -6.03 25.16 1.70
CA GLU A 26 -6.29 26.47 2.32
C GLU A 26 -6.40 26.39 3.84
N SER A 27 -7.01 25.32 4.37
CA SER A 27 -7.16 25.07 5.81
C SER A 27 -5.84 24.99 6.59
N SER A 28 -4.70 24.84 5.90
CA SER A 28 -3.37 24.61 6.47
C SER A 28 -3.26 23.35 7.38
N ALA A 29 -4.28 22.49 7.41
CA ALA A 29 -4.29 21.27 8.22
C ALA A 29 -3.26 20.21 7.77
N VAL A 30 -2.78 20.30 6.52
CA VAL A 30 -1.73 19.46 5.96
C VAL A 30 -0.69 20.29 5.21
N SER A 31 0.60 20.09 5.51
CA SER A 31 1.69 20.82 4.85
C SER A 31 2.05 20.29 3.45
N ARG A 32 1.68 19.05 3.13
CA ARG A 32 1.81 18.41 1.81
C ARG A 32 0.68 17.41 1.61
N ILE A 33 -0.04 17.53 0.49
CA ILE A 33 -1.00 16.54 0.00
C ILE A 33 -0.56 16.03 -1.38
N GLY A 34 -0.93 14.79 -1.70
CA GLY A 34 -0.81 14.22 -3.04
C GLY A 34 -2.02 13.35 -3.34
N VAL A 35 -2.59 13.51 -4.52
CA VAL A 35 -3.85 12.90 -4.97
C VAL A 35 -3.67 12.43 -6.41
N TYR A 36 -4.24 11.28 -6.72
CA TYR A 36 -4.38 10.77 -8.09
C TYR A 36 -5.67 9.97 -8.15
N ALA A 37 -6.47 10.19 -9.19
CA ALA A 37 -7.71 9.48 -9.44
C ALA A 37 -7.77 9.11 -10.92
N GLU A 38 -8.18 7.87 -11.19
CA GLU A 38 -8.21 7.23 -12.50
C GLU A 38 -9.43 6.31 -12.51
N ASP A 39 -10.21 6.32 -13.60
CA ASP A 39 -11.20 5.27 -13.83
C ASP A 39 -10.44 3.99 -14.20
N VAL A 40 -10.59 2.95 -13.39
CA VAL A 40 -9.81 1.71 -13.51
C VAL A 40 -10.25 0.86 -14.72
N GLY A 41 -11.45 1.09 -15.25
CA GLY A 41 -11.99 0.38 -16.41
C GLY A 41 -11.55 1.00 -17.75
N SER A 42 -11.58 2.33 -17.87
CA SER A 42 -11.17 3.05 -19.09
C SER A 42 -9.70 3.47 -19.10
N GLY A 43 -9.07 3.59 -17.92
CA GLY A 43 -7.76 4.22 -17.75
C GLY A 43 -7.80 5.75 -17.81
N GLU A 44 -8.98 6.36 -17.76
CA GLU A 44 -9.14 7.82 -17.80
C GLU A 44 -8.65 8.47 -16.50
N LYS A 45 -7.63 9.34 -16.58
CA LYS A 45 -7.09 10.07 -15.44
C LYS A 45 -7.99 11.24 -15.05
N LEU A 46 -8.91 10.97 -14.13
CA LEU A 46 -9.90 11.92 -13.60
C LEU A 46 -9.29 13.10 -12.82
N PHE A 47 -8.23 12.88 -12.04
CA PHE A 47 -7.58 13.97 -11.29
C PHE A 47 -6.12 13.67 -10.91
N GLU A 48 -5.29 14.72 -10.80
CA GLU A 48 -3.86 14.61 -10.49
C GLU A 48 -3.32 15.85 -9.76
N LEU A 49 -2.75 15.66 -8.56
CA LEU A 49 -2.02 16.68 -7.80
C LEU A 49 -0.85 16.03 -7.04
N ASN A 50 0.40 16.45 -7.29
CA ASN A 50 1.58 15.90 -6.61
C ASN A 50 1.69 14.36 -6.68
N SER A 51 1.07 13.75 -7.68
CA SER A 51 0.82 12.30 -7.82
C SER A 51 2.06 11.42 -7.87
N GLN A 52 3.18 11.99 -8.30
CA GLN A 52 4.50 11.37 -8.38
C GLN A 52 5.42 11.75 -7.21
N GLN A 53 4.98 12.60 -6.26
CA GLN A 53 5.75 12.88 -5.05
C GLN A 53 5.80 11.65 -4.15
N VAL A 54 6.94 11.45 -3.48
CA VAL A 54 7.11 10.36 -2.52
C VAL A 54 6.58 10.75 -1.14
N PHE A 55 5.79 9.85 -0.56
CA PHE A 55 5.25 9.92 0.79
C PHE A 55 5.65 8.68 1.61
N ARG A 56 5.45 8.74 2.93
CA ARG A 56 5.47 7.54 3.79
C ARG A 56 4.21 6.73 3.50
N SER A 57 4.35 5.45 3.19
CA SER A 57 3.20 4.58 2.86
C SER A 57 2.28 4.30 4.05
N ALA A 58 2.80 4.43 5.28
CA ALA A 58 2.25 3.74 6.45
C ALA A 58 1.94 2.27 6.08
N SER A 59 0.70 1.82 6.27
CA SER A 59 0.25 0.46 5.94
C SER A 59 -0.06 0.21 4.45
N THR A 60 -0.16 1.19 3.56
CA THR A 60 -0.60 0.94 2.16
C THR A 60 0.38 0.04 1.37
N ILE A 61 1.66 0.04 1.74
CA ILE A 61 2.70 -0.88 1.23
C ILE A 61 2.36 -2.37 1.45
N LYS A 62 1.36 -2.69 2.30
CA LYS A 62 0.84 -4.06 2.48
C LYS A 62 0.15 -4.59 1.22
N LEU A 63 -0.36 -3.72 0.34
CA LEU A 63 -0.84 -4.13 -0.99
C LEU A 63 0.30 -4.66 -1.88
N ALA A 64 1.51 -4.08 -1.80
CA ALA A 64 2.68 -4.59 -2.51
C ALA A 64 3.14 -5.95 -1.98
N ILE A 65 3.01 -6.18 -0.66
CA ILE A 65 3.27 -7.48 -0.04
C ILE A 65 2.22 -8.50 -0.49
N ALA A 66 0.94 -8.14 -0.48
CA ALA A 66 -0.14 -9.01 -0.92
C ALA A 66 -0.01 -9.38 -2.41
N TYR A 67 0.34 -8.42 -3.28
CA TYR A 67 0.58 -8.67 -4.70
C TYR A 67 1.67 -9.73 -4.92
N GLU A 68 2.83 -9.63 -4.28
CA GLU A 68 3.91 -10.62 -4.42
C GLU A 68 3.56 -11.98 -3.79
N VAL A 69 2.72 -12.02 -2.75
CA VAL A 69 2.20 -13.29 -2.21
C VAL A 69 1.25 -13.94 -3.22
N MET A 70 0.27 -13.18 -3.74
CA MET A 70 -0.69 -13.71 -4.71
C MET A 70 -0.01 -14.15 -6.01
N ARG A 71 0.96 -13.38 -6.52
CA ARG A 71 1.79 -13.74 -7.69
C ARG A 71 2.57 -15.05 -7.52
N ARG A 72 2.82 -15.51 -6.28
CA ARG A 72 3.41 -16.83 -6.03
C ARG A 72 2.37 -17.93 -5.92
N VAL A 73 1.20 -17.65 -5.35
CA VAL A 73 0.08 -18.61 -5.30
C VAL A 73 -0.34 -18.97 -6.72
N ASP A 74 -0.58 -17.93 -7.51
CA ASP A 74 -0.83 -17.89 -8.93
C ASP A 74 0.21 -18.67 -9.76
N ALA A 75 1.50 -18.36 -9.60
CA ALA A 75 2.58 -19.09 -10.27
C ALA A 75 2.85 -20.51 -9.71
N GLY A 76 2.00 -21.05 -8.81
CA GLY A 76 2.16 -22.37 -8.21
C GLY A 76 3.37 -22.54 -7.27
N LEU A 77 4.02 -21.44 -6.89
CA LEU A 77 5.19 -21.38 -6.00
C LEU A 77 4.83 -21.28 -4.51
N LEU A 78 3.53 -21.19 -4.21
CA LEU A 78 2.94 -21.08 -2.87
C LEU A 78 1.47 -21.54 -2.97
N ARG A 79 0.81 -21.81 -1.84
CA ARG A 79 -0.63 -22.01 -1.74
C ARG A 79 -1.20 -21.20 -0.58
N LEU A 80 -2.50 -20.89 -0.63
CA LEU A 80 -3.17 -20.17 0.46
C LEU A 80 -3.25 -21.03 1.74
N GLU A 81 -3.27 -22.34 1.56
CA GLU A 81 -3.32 -23.38 2.59
C GLU A 81 -1.97 -23.69 3.22
N ASP A 82 -0.84 -23.22 2.65
CA ASP A 82 0.49 -23.54 3.17
C ASP A 82 0.70 -22.96 4.59
N ASP A 83 1.24 -23.78 5.48
CA ASP A 83 1.50 -23.41 6.87
C ASP A 83 2.65 -22.40 6.99
N VAL A 84 2.42 -21.36 7.79
CA VAL A 84 3.40 -20.35 8.19
C VAL A 84 3.80 -20.52 9.65
N LYS A 85 5.09 -20.41 9.95
CA LYS A 85 5.60 -20.61 11.30
C LYS A 85 5.29 -19.40 12.21
N ILE A 86 4.25 -19.51 13.04
CA ILE A 86 3.89 -18.49 14.02
C ILE A 86 4.72 -18.64 15.30
N GLU A 87 5.75 -17.80 15.44
CA GLU A 87 6.54 -17.66 16.68
C GLU A 87 6.06 -16.44 17.49
N ARG A 88 5.53 -16.65 18.71
CA ARG A 88 5.00 -15.58 19.58
C ARG A 88 6.04 -14.48 19.90
N SER A 89 7.32 -14.82 19.89
CA SER A 89 8.45 -13.89 20.04
C SER A 89 8.59 -12.88 18.89
N ARG A 90 7.99 -13.15 17.71
CA ARG A 90 7.97 -12.22 16.55
C ARG A 90 6.79 -11.24 16.58
N PHE A 91 5.88 -11.35 17.56
CA PHE A 91 4.72 -10.47 17.63
C PHE A 91 5.12 -9.04 18.00
N VAL A 92 4.77 -8.10 17.12
CA VAL A 92 5.05 -6.66 17.28
C VAL A 92 3.81 -5.89 17.78
N GLY A 93 3.93 -4.56 17.88
CA GLY A 93 2.81 -3.65 18.19
C GLY A 93 1.98 -3.23 16.97
N GLY A 94 0.95 -2.43 17.19
CA GLY A 94 -0.07 -2.08 16.19
C GLY A 94 -1.43 -2.59 16.64
N SER A 95 -2.26 -3.07 15.71
CA SER A 95 -3.59 -3.62 16.01
C SER A 95 -3.55 -4.86 16.93
N GLY A 96 -2.47 -5.65 16.88
CA GLY A 96 -2.17 -6.68 17.89
C GLY A 96 -3.12 -7.88 17.89
N LEU A 97 -4.00 -8.04 16.91
CA LEU A 97 -5.00 -9.10 16.89
C LEU A 97 -4.37 -10.50 16.86
N MET A 98 -3.22 -10.68 16.19
CA MET A 98 -2.44 -11.91 16.26
C MET A 98 -2.01 -12.29 17.69
N ARG A 99 -1.78 -11.31 18.58
CA ARG A 99 -1.40 -11.54 19.97
C ARG A 99 -2.58 -12.02 20.80
N LEU A 100 -3.78 -11.52 20.50
CA LEU A 100 -5.03 -11.90 21.18
C LEU A 100 -5.51 -13.30 20.74
N MET A 101 -5.44 -13.59 19.44
CA MET A 101 -5.96 -14.84 18.85
C MET A 101 -4.93 -15.99 18.80
N ALA A 102 -3.77 -15.86 19.45
CA ALA A 102 -2.57 -16.70 19.30
C ALA A 102 -2.67 -18.20 19.69
N GLY A 103 -3.87 -18.72 19.97
CA GLY A 103 -4.17 -20.14 20.14
C GLY A 103 -5.23 -20.68 19.17
N ASN A 104 -5.96 -19.80 18.47
CA ASN A 104 -7.16 -20.14 17.70
C ASN A 104 -7.05 -19.79 16.20
N LEU A 105 -5.91 -19.24 15.75
CA LEU A 105 -5.66 -18.93 14.34
C LEU A 105 -5.22 -20.19 13.57
N LYS A 106 -5.87 -20.46 12.43
CA LYS A 106 -5.29 -21.33 11.39
C LYS A 106 -3.97 -20.69 10.93
N PRO A 107 -2.82 -21.39 11.02
CA PRO A 107 -1.53 -20.76 10.78
C PRO A 107 -1.14 -20.83 9.29
N ASN A 108 -2.00 -20.41 8.36
CA ASN A 108 -1.73 -20.47 6.92
C ASN A 108 -1.53 -19.08 6.25
N VAL A 109 -1.02 -19.09 5.01
CA VAL A 109 -0.82 -17.87 4.19
C VAL A 109 -2.08 -17.02 4.08
N GLU A 110 -3.22 -17.65 3.81
CA GLU A 110 -4.55 -17.01 3.73
C GLU A 110 -4.88 -16.17 4.98
N CYS A 111 -4.74 -16.77 6.17
CA CYS A 111 -5.00 -16.13 7.45
C CYS A 111 -4.08 -14.91 7.65
N MET A 112 -2.81 -15.00 7.25
CA MET A 112 -1.89 -13.87 7.31
C MET A 112 -2.26 -12.76 6.31
N LEU A 113 -2.74 -13.09 5.11
CA LEU A 113 -3.25 -12.12 4.15
C LEU A 113 -4.49 -11.39 4.70
N GLN A 114 -5.47 -12.15 5.21
CA GLN A 114 -6.67 -11.59 5.82
C GLN A 114 -6.32 -10.64 6.97
N LEU A 115 -5.48 -11.07 7.94
CA LEU A 115 -5.04 -10.24 9.06
C LEU A 115 -4.21 -9.02 8.63
N MET A 116 -3.38 -9.16 7.60
CA MET A 116 -2.58 -8.06 7.06
C MET A 116 -3.44 -6.99 6.37
N LEU A 117 -4.54 -7.39 5.72
CA LEU A 117 -5.36 -6.50 4.90
C LEU A 117 -6.56 -5.92 5.66
N THR A 118 -7.30 -6.71 6.43
CA THR A 118 -8.54 -6.23 7.09
C THR A 118 -8.28 -5.42 8.36
N VAL A 119 -7.38 -5.91 9.24
CA VAL A 119 -7.05 -5.28 10.54
C VAL A 119 -5.63 -4.73 10.59
N SER A 120 -4.95 -4.68 9.44
CA SER A 120 -3.59 -4.18 9.29
C SER A 120 -2.56 -4.76 10.27
N ASP A 121 -2.64 -6.06 10.59
CA ASP A 121 -1.74 -6.67 11.58
C ASP A 121 -0.27 -6.65 11.10
N ASN A 122 0.58 -5.98 11.88
CA ASN A 122 2.00 -5.80 11.57
C ASN A 122 2.84 -7.08 11.76
N SER A 123 2.38 -8.01 12.59
CA SER A 123 3.01 -9.32 12.78
C SER A 123 2.73 -10.22 11.58
N ALA A 124 1.48 -10.29 11.11
CA ALA A 124 1.10 -10.98 9.87
C ALA A 124 1.87 -10.40 8.66
N SER A 125 1.94 -9.07 8.57
CA SER A 125 2.74 -8.36 7.57
C SER A 125 4.23 -8.76 7.61
N ASN A 126 4.79 -8.92 8.81
CA ASN A 126 6.20 -9.29 9.00
C ASN A 126 6.47 -10.77 8.67
N ILE A 127 5.50 -11.66 8.89
CA ILE A 127 5.55 -13.08 8.53
C ILE A 127 5.51 -13.25 7.00
N LEU A 128 4.59 -12.57 6.31
CA LEU A 128 4.54 -12.60 4.85
C LEU A 128 5.81 -12.01 4.21
N VAL A 129 6.41 -10.97 4.80
CA VAL A 129 7.71 -10.42 4.36
C VAL A 129 8.90 -11.36 4.61
N ASP A 130 8.83 -12.25 5.61
CA ASP A 130 9.81 -13.35 5.76
C ASP A 130 9.59 -14.44 4.70
N LEU A 131 8.33 -14.78 4.41
CA LEU A 131 7.95 -15.83 3.46
C LEU A 131 8.34 -15.50 2.01
N VAL A 132 7.99 -14.30 1.52
CA VAL A 132 8.30 -13.91 0.13
C VAL A 132 9.63 -13.17 0.00
N GLY A 133 10.13 -12.56 1.07
CA GLY A 133 11.36 -11.78 1.06
C GLY A 133 11.16 -10.36 0.51
N LYS A 134 11.68 -9.38 1.27
CA LYS A 134 11.65 -7.94 0.95
C LYS A 134 12.15 -7.60 -0.46
N SER A 135 13.14 -8.33 -0.98
CA SER A 135 13.71 -8.07 -2.32
C SER A 135 12.69 -8.35 -3.41
N SER A 136 11.95 -9.47 -3.33
CA SER A 136 10.97 -9.87 -4.34
C SER A 136 9.79 -8.90 -4.41
N VAL A 137 9.26 -8.48 -3.26
CA VAL A 137 8.24 -7.39 -3.19
C VAL A 137 8.72 -6.16 -3.95
N ASN A 138 9.95 -5.71 -3.72
CA ASN A 138 10.50 -4.55 -4.41
C ASN A 138 10.86 -4.82 -5.89
N ASN A 139 11.02 -6.07 -6.31
CA ASN A 139 11.24 -6.44 -7.72
C ASN A 139 9.93 -6.32 -8.50
N SER A 140 8.86 -6.94 -8.01
CA SER A 140 7.53 -6.88 -8.61
C SER A 140 6.99 -5.46 -8.72
N MET A 141 7.26 -4.59 -7.75
CA MET A 141 6.92 -3.16 -7.89
C MET A 141 7.71 -2.48 -9.03
N ARG A 142 8.98 -2.82 -9.26
CA ARG A 142 9.76 -2.28 -10.39
C ARG A 142 9.32 -2.86 -11.73
N GLU A 143 8.92 -4.13 -11.77
CA GLU A 143 8.36 -4.80 -12.96
C GLU A 143 7.03 -4.15 -13.39
N LEU A 144 6.18 -3.77 -12.43
CA LEU A 144 5.00 -2.94 -12.65
C LEU A 144 5.29 -1.43 -12.90
N GLY A 145 6.56 -1.01 -12.90
CA GLY A 145 6.98 0.38 -13.10
C GLY A 145 6.82 1.33 -11.89
N LEU A 146 6.42 0.81 -10.74
CA LEU A 146 6.03 1.52 -9.50
C LEU A 146 7.28 1.92 -8.68
N LYS A 147 8.08 2.84 -9.23
CA LYS A 147 9.43 3.18 -8.76
C LYS A 147 9.49 3.88 -7.38
N GLY A 148 8.40 4.47 -6.90
CA GLY A 148 8.31 5.10 -5.57
C GLY A 148 7.76 4.18 -4.47
N THR A 149 7.08 3.09 -4.85
CA THR A 149 6.61 2.04 -3.94
C THR A 149 7.77 1.16 -3.48
N ILE A 150 8.29 1.42 -2.28
CA ILE A 150 9.48 0.76 -1.75
C ILE A 150 9.23 0.26 -0.32
N LEU A 151 9.29 -1.06 -0.16
CA LEU A 151 9.38 -1.72 1.13
C LEU A 151 10.82 -1.64 1.66
N ALA A 152 11.13 -0.61 2.44
CA ALA A 152 12.41 -0.50 3.16
C ALA A 152 12.58 -1.62 4.20
N GLY A 153 11.47 -2.15 4.75
CA GLY A 153 11.41 -3.44 5.42
C GLY A 153 10.27 -3.57 6.44
N LYS A 154 10.37 -4.62 7.26
CA LYS A 154 9.45 -4.99 8.36
C LYS A 154 8.93 -3.82 9.21
N PHE A 155 7.69 -3.95 9.69
CA PHE A 155 6.94 -3.01 10.51
C PHE A 155 7.37 -3.06 11.98
N MET A 156 7.21 -1.93 12.69
CA MET A 156 7.55 -1.73 14.12
C MET A 156 9.02 -1.93 14.54
N TYR A 157 9.93 -2.23 13.62
CA TYR A 157 11.37 -2.16 13.87
C TYR A 157 11.88 -0.73 13.65
N ALA A 158 12.65 -0.20 14.60
CA ALA A 158 13.18 1.16 14.52
C ALA A 158 14.11 1.35 13.30
N ARG A 159 13.83 2.36 12.46
CA ARG A 159 14.71 2.77 11.35
C ARG A 159 14.98 4.26 11.39
N LYS A 160 16.24 4.64 11.66
CA LYS A 160 16.69 6.04 11.74
C LYS A 160 16.87 6.73 10.37
N LYS A 161 16.96 5.99 9.25
CA LYS A 161 17.34 6.56 7.93
C LYS A 161 16.49 6.16 6.71
N ARG A 162 15.58 5.18 6.79
CA ARG A 162 14.72 4.74 5.65
C ARG A 162 13.34 4.34 6.14
N PHE A 163 12.30 4.76 5.43
CA PHE A 163 10.89 4.43 5.67
C PHE A 163 10.29 3.68 4.48
N ASN A 164 9.17 2.97 4.70
CA ASN A 164 8.39 2.39 3.61
C ASN A 164 7.64 3.51 2.87
N SER A 165 7.71 3.52 1.55
CA SER A 165 7.27 4.65 0.71
C SER A 165 6.33 4.23 -0.41
N THR A 166 5.60 5.21 -0.96
CA THR A 166 4.78 5.12 -2.17
C THR A 166 4.64 6.51 -2.78
N THR A 167 4.16 6.60 -4.03
CA THR A 167 3.49 7.78 -4.57
C THR A 167 1.96 7.53 -4.60
N PRO A 168 1.10 8.56 -4.72
CA PRO A 168 -0.31 8.37 -5.02
C PRO A 168 -0.56 7.59 -6.32
N ALA A 169 0.13 7.92 -7.41
CA ALA A 169 -0.08 7.28 -8.70
C ALA A 169 0.42 5.84 -8.74
N ASP A 170 1.52 5.52 -8.06
CA ASP A 170 2.00 4.14 -7.93
C ASP A 170 0.98 3.27 -7.17
N MET A 171 0.27 3.85 -6.19
CA MET A 171 -0.74 3.13 -5.40
C MET A 171 -2.00 2.86 -6.22
N VAL A 172 -2.48 3.82 -7.01
CA VAL A 172 -3.61 3.60 -7.93
C VAL A 172 -3.24 2.58 -9.00
N ARG A 173 -2.06 2.69 -9.63
CA ARG A 173 -1.59 1.71 -10.62
C ARG A 173 -1.42 0.30 -10.04
N LEU A 174 -1.06 0.16 -8.76
CA LEU A 174 -1.05 -1.12 -8.05
C LEU A 174 -2.47 -1.68 -7.84
N ILE A 175 -3.43 -0.84 -7.47
CA ILE A 175 -4.84 -1.22 -7.32
C ILE A 175 -5.42 -1.63 -8.68
N SER A 176 -5.16 -0.87 -9.75
CA SER A 176 -5.55 -1.22 -11.12
C SER A 176 -4.92 -2.55 -11.57
N ALA A 177 -3.64 -2.79 -11.25
CA ALA A 177 -2.97 -4.05 -11.55
C ALA A 177 -3.60 -5.25 -10.81
N ILE A 178 -3.97 -5.08 -9.54
CA ILE A 178 -4.68 -6.10 -8.75
C ILE A 178 -6.08 -6.34 -9.35
N TYR A 179 -6.81 -5.29 -9.72
CA TYR A 179 -8.18 -5.38 -10.27
C TYR A 179 -8.24 -6.15 -11.60
N VAL A 180 -7.29 -5.92 -12.51
CA VAL A 180 -7.24 -6.61 -13.82
C VAL A 180 -6.34 -7.85 -13.85
N GLY A 181 -5.82 -8.31 -12.70
CA GLY A 181 -4.89 -9.45 -12.63
C GLY A 181 -3.56 -9.24 -13.36
N ARG A 182 -3.12 -7.99 -13.58
CA ARG A 182 -1.91 -7.70 -14.36
C ARG A 182 -0.66 -8.25 -13.68
N GLY A 183 0.03 -9.16 -14.35
CA GLY A 183 1.24 -9.81 -13.85
C GLY A 183 0.98 -11.06 -13.00
N LEU A 184 -0.26 -11.54 -13.02
CA LEU A 184 -0.69 -12.87 -12.61
C LEU A 184 -0.83 -13.78 -13.87
N VAL A 185 -0.82 -15.09 -13.68
CA VAL A 185 -0.84 -16.15 -14.70
C VAL A 185 -2.25 -16.78 -14.72
N SER A 186 -3.01 -16.43 -15.76
CA SER A 186 -4.42 -16.83 -15.98
C SER A 186 -4.67 -18.34 -15.97
#